data_AF-A0A7C0UIP4-F1
#
_entry.id   AF-A0A7C0UIP4-F1
#
_cell.length_a   1.000
_cell.length_b   1.000
_cell.length_c   1.000
_cell.angle_alpha   90.00
_cell.angle_beta   90.00
_cell.angle_gamma   90.00
#
_symmetry.space_group_name_H-M   'P 1'
#
loop_
_entity.id
_entity.type
_entity.pdbx_description
1 polymer ?
#
loop_
_entity_poly.entity_id
_entity_poly.type
_entity_poly.pdbx_seq_one_letter_code
_entity_poly.pdbx_strand_id
1 'polypeptide(L)'
;MSDLMLDVDQAGELKSAFRRGDWTNAEIKKLSEGNVLTHVRQVVLGNAKIVQIKSLEFIGTIIIPAITKKFVAKDNFIVDTSRKTKVKISYLGDDFRKNFLGKTEKAIPETTLRYHKLRKSSADKPIIAELGGEKKAETTLAEMF
;
A
#
# COMPACT_ATOMS: atom_id res chain seq x y z
N MET A 1 -35.39 26.26 -20.38
CA MET A 1 -34.39 25.19 -20.50
C MET A 1 -34.80 24.34 -21.68
N SER A 2 -33.93 24.14 -22.67
CA SER A 2 -34.17 23.12 -23.69
C SER A 2 -34.20 21.76 -23.00
N ASP A 3 -35.14 20.91 -23.39
CA ASP A 3 -35.20 19.55 -22.88
C ASP A 3 -33.95 18.81 -23.35
N LEU A 4 -33.08 18.44 -22.42
CA LEU A 4 -31.81 17.78 -22.74
C LEU A 4 -32.10 16.31 -23.01
N MET A 5 -32.14 15.92 -24.28
CA MET A 5 -32.31 14.53 -24.69
C MET A 5 -31.03 14.05 -25.39
N LEU A 6 -30.48 12.92 -24.94
CA LEU A 6 -29.42 12.23 -25.66
C LEU A 6 -30.02 11.61 -26.92
N ASP A 7 -29.38 11.80 -28.07
CA ASP A 7 -29.76 11.04 -29.26
C ASP A 7 -29.26 9.58 -29.19
N VAL A 8 -29.78 8.75 -30.09
CA VAL A 8 -29.51 7.30 -30.11
C VAL A 8 -28.03 7.01 -30.33
N ASP A 9 -27.34 7.82 -31.14
CA ASP A 9 -25.94 7.64 -31.46
C ASP A 9 -25.06 8.01 -30.27
N GLN A 10 -25.34 9.14 -29.59
CA GLN A 10 -24.68 9.55 -28.35
C GLN A 10 -24.80 8.49 -27.24
N ALA A 11 -25.98 7.91 -27.08
CA ALA A 11 -26.21 6.83 -26.12
C ALA A 11 -25.42 5.56 -26.50
N GLY A 12 -25.35 5.24 -27.78
CA GLY A 12 -24.57 4.11 -28.32
C GLY A 12 -23.06 4.27 -28.11
N GLU A 13 -22.54 5.47 -28.32
CA GLU A 13 -21.12 5.80 -28.10
C GLU A 13 -20.72 5.68 -26.63
N LEU A 14 -21.51 6.24 -25.71
CA LEU A 14 -21.26 6.14 -24.27
C LEU A 14 -21.25 4.68 -23.80
N LYS A 15 -22.22 3.89 -24.27
CA LYS A 15 -22.28 2.45 -23.98
C LYS A 15 -21.04 1.71 -24.45
N SER A 16 -20.53 2.05 -25.64
CA SER A 16 -19.32 1.47 -26.19
C SER A 16 -18.08 1.89 -25.41
N ALA A 17 -18.01 3.14 -24.95
CA ALA A 17 -16.92 3.64 -24.11
C ALA A 17 -16.84 2.93 -22.76
N PHE A 18 -17.98 2.74 -22.07
CA PHE A 18 -18.03 2.03 -20.79
C PHE A 18 -17.55 0.58 -20.91
N ARG A 19 -17.92 -0.11 -22.01
CA ARG A 19 -17.43 -1.47 -22.28
C ARG A 19 -15.93 -1.53 -22.48
N ARG A 20 -15.33 -0.58 -23.19
CA ARG A 20 -13.87 -0.53 -23.40
C ARG A 20 -13.09 -0.30 -22.10
N GLY A 21 -13.71 0.31 -21.10
CA GLY A 21 -13.10 0.56 -19.80
C GLY A 21 -13.51 -0.43 -18.71
N ASP A 22 -14.16 -1.55 -19.06
CA ASP A 22 -14.62 -2.59 -18.12
C ASP A 22 -15.51 -2.06 -16.98
N TRP A 23 -16.31 -1.02 -17.24
CA TRP A 23 -17.17 -0.41 -16.23
C TRP A 23 -18.32 -1.33 -15.81
N THR A 24 -18.60 -1.35 -14.51
CA THR A 24 -19.80 -2.01 -13.95
C THR A 24 -21.01 -1.07 -13.96
N ASN A 25 -22.23 -1.65 -13.93
CA ASN A 25 -23.46 -0.86 -13.82
C ASN A 25 -23.50 0.01 -12.56
N ALA A 26 -22.89 -0.44 -11.46
CA ALA A 26 -22.80 0.33 -10.23
C ALA A 26 -21.91 1.58 -10.39
N GLU A 27 -20.80 1.46 -11.12
CA GLU A 27 -19.91 2.59 -11.42
C GLU A 27 -20.55 3.58 -12.40
N ILE A 28 -21.24 3.08 -13.43
CA ILE A 28 -22.00 3.93 -14.37
C ILE A 28 -23.08 4.71 -13.61
N LYS A 29 -23.84 4.04 -12.74
CA LYS A 29 -24.84 4.70 -11.89
C LYS A 29 -24.20 5.78 -11.01
N LYS A 30 -23.09 5.46 -10.35
CA LYS A 30 -22.36 6.42 -9.50
C LYS A 30 -21.83 7.63 -10.28
N LEU A 31 -21.39 7.44 -11.52
CA LEU A 31 -20.98 8.53 -12.41
C LEU A 31 -22.14 9.48 -12.70
N SER A 32 -23.35 8.95 -12.89
CA SER A 32 -24.55 9.73 -13.18
C SER A 32 -25.22 10.37 -11.95
N GLU A 33 -24.79 10.02 -10.74
CA GLU A 33 -25.36 10.54 -9.49
C GLU A 33 -24.63 11.81 -8.99
N GLY A 34 -25.39 12.70 -8.34
CA GLY A 34 -24.85 13.90 -7.70
C GLY A 34 -24.16 14.85 -8.68
N ASN A 35 -22.98 15.36 -8.29
CA ASN A 35 -22.25 16.40 -9.05
C ASN A 35 -21.08 15.86 -9.88
N VAL A 36 -20.95 14.54 -10.04
CA VAL A 36 -19.78 13.95 -10.72
C VAL A 36 -19.67 14.42 -12.17
N LEU A 37 -20.75 14.32 -12.96
CA LEU A 37 -20.76 14.80 -14.35
C LEU A 37 -20.54 16.31 -14.47
N THR A 38 -20.99 17.09 -13.48
CA THR A 38 -20.72 18.53 -13.41
C THR A 38 -19.22 18.82 -13.28
N HIS A 39 -18.49 18.03 -12.50
CA HIS A 39 -17.03 18.14 -12.40
C HIS A 39 -16.33 17.60 -13.65
N VAL A 40 -16.79 16.50 -14.23
CA VAL A 40 -16.27 15.97 -15.50
C VAL A 40 -16.42 16.99 -16.63
N ARG A 41 -17.52 17.75 -16.67
CA ARG A 41 -17.70 18.85 -17.63
C ARG A 41 -16.57 19.88 -17.57
N GLN A 42 -16.03 20.18 -16.39
CA GLN A 42 -14.88 21.10 -16.30
C GLN A 42 -13.62 20.54 -16.97
N VAL A 43 -13.45 19.22 -16.96
CA VAL A 43 -12.35 18.54 -17.67
C VAL A 43 -12.57 18.63 -19.17
N VAL A 44 -13.79 18.36 -19.64
CA VAL A 44 -14.15 18.45 -21.07
C VAL A 44 -13.94 19.87 -21.62
N LEU A 45 -14.24 20.89 -20.81
CA LEU A 45 -14.04 22.30 -21.17
C LEU A 45 -12.57 22.77 -21.06
N GLY A 46 -11.65 21.93 -20.59
CA GLY A 46 -10.25 22.31 -20.39
C GLY A 46 -9.96 23.12 -19.13
N ASN A 47 -10.94 23.32 -18.25
CA ASN A 47 -10.80 24.06 -16.99
C ASN A 47 -10.25 23.20 -15.84
N ALA A 48 -10.23 21.89 -16.00
CA ALA A 48 -9.76 20.94 -14.99
C ALA A 48 -9.05 19.74 -15.65
N LYS A 49 -8.36 18.95 -14.82
CA LYS A 49 -7.72 17.69 -15.22
C LYS A 49 -8.10 16.56 -14.27
N ILE A 50 -8.26 15.36 -14.80
CA ILE A 50 -8.40 14.15 -13.99
C ILE A 50 -7.01 13.75 -13.50
N VAL A 51 -6.88 13.58 -12.19
CA VAL A 51 -5.67 13.05 -11.55
C VAL A 51 -6.01 11.76 -10.83
N GLN A 52 -5.17 10.75 -10.96
CA GLN A 52 -5.31 9.55 -10.18
C GLN A 52 -4.98 9.86 -8.72
N ILE A 53 -5.95 9.60 -7.83
CA ILE A 53 -5.72 9.75 -6.39
C ILE A 53 -4.87 8.57 -5.93
N LYS A 54 -3.62 8.86 -5.58
CA LYS A 54 -2.71 7.93 -4.93
C LYS A 54 -3.14 7.74 -3.47
N SER A 55 -3.18 6.48 -3.02
CA SER A 55 -3.49 6.20 -1.61
C SER A 55 -2.24 6.35 -0.75
N LEU A 56 -1.05 6.27 -1.35
CA LEU A 56 0.23 6.38 -0.70
C LEU A 56 0.95 7.67 -1.09
N GLU A 57 1.46 8.36 -0.06
CA GLU A 57 2.42 9.44 -0.24
C GLU A 57 3.81 8.93 0.09
N PHE A 58 4.74 9.07 -0.85
CA PHE A 58 6.15 8.78 -0.59
C PHE A 58 6.71 9.76 0.43
N ILE A 59 7.29 9.24 1.52
CA ILE A 59 7.89 10.07 2.56
C ILE A 59 9.41 10.08 2.42
N GLY A 60 10.02 8.94 2.08
CA GLY A 60 11.46 8.88 1.93
C GLY A 60 12.02 7.48 1.83
N THR A 61 13.35 7.44 1.84
CA THR A 61 14.15 6.22 1.88
C THR A 61 15.09 6.25 3.06
N ILE A 62 15.32 5.08 3.64
CA ILE A 62 16.38 4.88 4.64
C ILE A 62 17.25 3.70 4.21
N ILE A 63 18.55 3.84 4.43
CA ILE A 63 19.50 2.74 4.21
C ILE A 63 19.51 1.90 5.49
N ILE A 64 19.20 0.62 5.34
CA ILE A 64 19.39 -0.39 6.37
C ILE A 64 20.78 -0.99 6.16
N PRO A 65 21.72 -0.78 7.09
CA PRO A 65 23.08 -1.27 6.94
C PRO A 65 23.15 -2.79 6.83
N ALA A 66 24.17 -3.30 6.13
CA ALA A 66 24.41 -4.74 6.02
C ALA A 66 24.64 -5.38 7.40
N ILE A 67 24.00 -6.53 7.63
CA ILE A 67 24.28 -7.36 8.80
C ILE A 67 25.34 -8.37 8.39
N THR A 68 26.54 -8.20 8.92
CA THR A 68 27.71 -9.02 8.54
C THR A 68 27.88 -10.26 9.42
N LYS A 69 27.23 -10.29 10.59
CA LYS A 69 27.33 -11.38 11.56
C LYS A 69 26.09 -12.26 11.51
N LYS A 70 26.29 -13.54 11.77
CA LYS A 70 25.20 -14.50 12.02
C LYS A 70 24.37 -14.00 13.20
N PHE A 71 23.06 -13.89 13.00
CA PHE A 71 22.13 -13.52 14.06
C PHE A 71 21.38 -14.76 14.53
N VAL A 72 21.40 -15.02 15.84
CA VAL A 72 20.71 -16.16 16.46
C VAL A 72 19.65 -15.57 17.39
N ALA A 73 18.38 -15.83 17.09
CA ALA A 73 17.28 -15.18 17.80
C ALA A 73 17.29 -15.47 19.31
N LYS A 74 17.50 -16.73 19.71
CA LYS A 74 17.58 -17.11 21.13
C LYS A 74 18.69 -16.43 21.93
N ASP A 75 19.76 -15.98 21.26
CA ASP A 75 20.89 -15.34 21.93
C ASP A 75 20.65 -13.83 22.14
N ASN A 76 19.67 -13.25 21.42
CA ASN A 76 19.37 -11.81 21.44
C ASN A 76 18.02 -11.51 22.12
N PHE A 77 17.00 -12.33 21.86
CA PHE A 77 15.68 -12.22 22.49
C PHE A 77 15.63 -13.03 23.78
N ILE A 78 16.24 -12.49 24.84
CA ILE A 78 16.30 -13.10 26.17
C ILE A 78 15.36 -12.34 27.10
N VAL A 79 14.54 -13.05 27.87
CA VAL A 79 13.70 -12.44 28.91
C VAL A 79 14.61 -11.99 30.07
N ASP A 80 15.04 -10.74 30.01
CA ASP A 80 15.79 -10.07 31.06
C ASP A 80 15.33 -8.61 31.15
N THR A 81 14.98 -8.16 32.36
CA THR A 81 14.57 -6.78 32.66
C THR A 81 15.59 -6.06 33.55
N SER A 82 16.75 -6.68 33.80
CA SER A 82 17.84 -6.12 34.58
C SER A 82 18.32 -4.79 34.01
N ARG A 83 18.97 -3.97 34.84
CA ARG A 83 19.58 -2.71 34.37
C ARG A 83 20.81 -2.92 33.49
N LYS A 84 21.32 -4.15 33.38
CA LYS A 84 22.55 -4.48 32.66
C LYS A 84 22.29 -4.82 31.18
N THR A 85 21.08 -5.25 30.83
CA THR A 85 20.73 -5.54 29.45
C THR A 85 20.49 -4.26 28.64
N LYS A 86 20.90 -4.29 27.37
CA LYS A 86 20.65 -3.21 26.40
C LYS A 86 19.17 -3.10 26.06
N VAL A 87 18.48 -4.23 25.94
CA VAL A 87 17.05 -4.32 25.61
C VAL A 87 16.37 -5.10 26.72
N LYS A 88 15.38 -4.48 27.37
CA LYS A 88 14.63 -5.11 28.45
C LYS A 88 13.40 -5.81 27.90
N ILE A 89 13.37 -7.13 28.03
CA ILE A 89 12.27 -7.98 27.57
C ILE A 89 11.66 -8.65 28.80
N SER A 90 10.40 -8.35 29.11
CA SER A 90 9.69 -8.95 30.25
C SER A 90 9.01 -10.27 29.90
N TYR A 91 8.71 -10.50 28.63
CA TYR A 91 8.00 -11.69 28.17
C TYR A 91 8.19 -11.92 26.66
N LEU A 92 8.16 -13.19 26.26
CA LEU A 92 8.08 -13.61 24.86
C LEU A 92 6.83 -14.46 24.69
N GLY A 93 5.96 -14.10 23.74
CA GLY A 93 4.76 -14.89 23.43
C GLY A 93 5.10 -16.29 22.91
N ASP A 94 4.20 -17.25 23.15
CA ASP A 94 4.45 -18.65 22.79
C ASP A 94 4.62 -18.84 21.28
N ASP A 95 3.87 -18.10 20.45
CA ASP A 95 4.05 -18.09 19.01
C ASP A 95 5.43 -17.54 18.60
N PHE A 96 5.92 -16.52 19.30
CA PHE A 96 7.25 -16.00 19.04
C PHE A 96 8.31 -17.04 19.38
N ARG A 97 8.17 -17.69 20.55
CA ARG A 97 9.09 -18.75 20.99
C ARG A 97 9.14 -19.89 19.98
N LYS A 98 7.98 -20.38 19.54
CA LYS A 98 7.85 -21.49 18.61
C LYS A 98 8.41 -21.17 17.23
N ASN A 99 8.09 -20.00 16.68
CA ASN A 99 8.38 -19.68 15.29
C ASN A 99 9.76 -19.02 15.08
N PHE A 100 10.30 -18.33 16.09
CA PHE A 100 11.47 -17.48 15.92
C PHE A 100 12.67 -17.80 16.79
N LEU A 101 12.55 -18.34 18.01
CA LEU A 101 13.74 -18.52 18.88
C LEU A 101 14.77 -19.50 18.31
N GLY A 102 14.33 -20.54 17.59
CA GLY A 102 15.22 -21.45 16.88
C GLY A 102 15.84 -20.87 15.61
N LYS A 103 15.38 -19.69 15.16
CA LYS A 103 15.80 -19.10 13.89
C LYS A 103 17.22 -18.56 14.00
N THR A 104 18.01 -18.92 13.00
CA THR A 104 19.33 -18.38 12.74
C THR A 104 19.29 -17.70 11.38
N GLU A 105 19.62 -16.41 11.37
CA GLU A 105 19.65 -15.58 10.17
C GLU A 105 21.10 -15.42 9.71
N LYS A 106 21.31 -15.56 8.40
CA LYS A 106 22.61 -15.35 7.76
C LYS A 106 22.86 -13.86 7.60
N ALA A 107 24.11 -13.52 7.27
CA ALA A 107 24.44 -12.16 6.87
C ALA A 107 23.55 -11.72 5.70
N ILE A 108 23.05 -10.48 5.77
CA ILE A 108 22.27 -9.86 4.71
C ILE A 108 22.99 -8.60 4.21
N PRO A 109 22.90 -8.31 2.90
CA PRO A 109 23.49 -7.11 2.34
C PRO A 109 22.74 -5.86 2.82
N GLU A 110 23.36 -4.71 2.59
CA GLU A 110 22.70 -3.41 2.77
C GLU A 110 21.44 -3.34 1.90
N THR A 111 20.37 -2.78 2.45
CA THR A 111 19.08 -2.70 1.77
C THR A 111 18.50 -1.29 1.90
N THR A 112 17.93 -0.76 0.82
CA THR A 112 17.20 0.51 0.85
C THR A 112 15.73 0.26 1.14
N LEU A 113 15.25 0.70 2.30
CA LEU A 113 13.84 0.71 2.65
C LEU A 113 13.17 1.98 2.13
N ARG A 114 12.06 1.82 1.40
CA ARG A 114 11.20 2.93 0.96
C ARG A 114 9.92 2.90 1.79
N TYR A 115 9.55 4.02 2.39
CA TYR A 115 8.36 4.10 3.23
C TYR A 115 7.41 5.21 2.76
N HIS A 116 6.13 4.92 2.93
CA HIS A 116 5.04 5.75 2.45
C HIS A 116 4.02 5.96 3.56
N LYS A 117 3.32 7.10 3.52
CA LYS A 117 2.19 7.39 4.40
C LYS A 117 0.90 7.04 3.67
N LEU A 118 0.05 6.24 4.32
CA LEU A 118 -1.30 5.97 3.84
C LEU A 118 -2.16 7.22 4.04
N ARG A 119 -2.60 7.84 2.93
CA ARG A 119 -3.41 9.08 2.94
C ARG A 119 -4.91 8.80 2.97
N LYS A 120 -5.32 7.59 2.61
CA LYS A 120 -6.71 7.16 2.58
C LYS A 120 -6.80 5.70 2.97
N SER A 121 -7.80 5.34 3.77
CA SER A 121 -8.10 3.93 4.06
C SER A 121 -8.29 3.14 2.75
N SER A 122 -7.65 1.98 2.66
CA SER A 122 -7.63 1.13 1.48
C SER A 122 -7.39 -0.32 1.90
N ALA A 123 -7.80 -1.28 1.07
CA ALA A 123 -7.49 -2.69 1.27
C ALA A 123 -6.02 -3.00 0.93
N ASP A 124 -5.49 -4.11 1.43
CA ASP A 124 -4.08 -4.47 1.28
C ASP A 124 -3.64 -4.60 -0.19
N LYS A 125 -4.46 -5.22 -1.04
CA LYS A 125 -4.13 -5.46 -2.46
C LYS A 125 -3.81 -4.15 -3.21
N PRO A 126 -4.67 -3.11 -3.17
CA PRO A 126 -4.33 -1.80 -3.72
C PRO A 126 -3.07 -1.16 -3.12
N ILE A 127 -2.87 -1.27 -1.80
CA ILE A 127 -1.69 -0.71 -1.12
C ILE A 127 -0.41 -1.38 -1.65
N ILE A 128 -0.40 -2.71 -1.71
CA ILE A 128 0.73 -3.49 -2.20
C ILE A 128 1.01 -3.17 -3.66
N ALA A 129 -0.01 -3.10 -4.51
CA ALA A 129 0.14 -2.71 -5.91
C ALA A 129 0.81 -1.34 -6.05
N GLU A 130 0.40 -0.36 -5.25
CA GLU A 130 0.99 1.00 -5.24
C GLU A 130 2.44 1.02 -4.72
N LEU A 131 2.82 0.09 -3.85
CA LEU A 131 4.22 -0.12 -3.42
C LEU A 131 5.10 -0.81 -4.49
N GLY A 132 4.55 -1.12 -5.67
CA GLY A 132 5.23 -1.84 -6.76
C GLY A 132 4.94 -3.34 -6.79
N GLY A 133 3.78 -3.72 -6.27
CA GLY A 133 3.40 -5.05 -5.80
C GLY A 133 3.51 -6.19 -6.80
N GLU A 134 4.65 -6.88 -6.76
CA GLU A 134 4.85 -8.23 -7.31
C GLU A 134 5.94 -9.02 -6.57
N LYS A 135 6.91 -8.34 -5.93
CA LYS A 135 7.94 -9.02 -5.13
C LYS A 135 7.54 -9.07 -3.67
N LYS A 136 7.50 -10.30 -3.12
CA LYS A 136 7.46 -10.50 -1.68
C LYS A 136 8.75 -9.95 -1.08
N ALA A 137 8.63 -8.83 -0.37
CA ALA A 137 9.72 -8.32 0.45
C ALA A 137 9.68 -9.03 1.81
N GLU A 138 10.83 -9.47 2.28
CA GLU A 138 11.00 -10.04 3.61
C GLU A 138 12.07 -9.23 4.34
N THR A 139 11.97 -9.20 5.67
CA THR A 139 12.94 -8.58 6.56
C THR A 139 13.36 -9.62 7.60
N THR A 140 14.42 -9.31 8.34
CA THR A 140 15.04 -10.19 9.34
C THR A 140 14.75 -9.70 10.75
N LEU A 141 14.79 -10.60 11.73
CA LEU A 141 14.70 -10.22 13.14
C LEU A 141 15.87 -9.33 13.56
N ALA A 142 17.03 -9.58 12.95
CA ALA A 142 18.24 -8.80 13.15
C ALA A 142 18.08 -7.32 12.77
N GLU A 143 17.25 -6.98 11.76
CA GLU A 143 16.96 -5.59 11.39
C GLU A 143 16.03 -4.89 12.39
N MET A 144 15.29 -5.65 13.22
CA MET A 144 14.33 -5.13 14.19
C MET A 144 14.88 -5.02 15.62
N PHE A 145 16.07 -5.57 15.89
CA PHE A 145 16.66 -5.70 17.23
C PHE A 145 17.74 -4.64 17.50
#